data_AF-A0A9X1TI11-F1
#
_entry.id   AF-A0A9X1TI11-F1
#
_cell.length_a   1.000
_cell.length_b   1.000
_cell.length_c   1.000
_cell.angle_alpha   90.00
_cell.angle_beta   90.00
_cell.angle_gamma   90.00
#
_symmetry.space_group_name_H-M   'P 1'
#
loop_
_entity.id
_entity.type
_entity.pdbx_description
1 polymer ?
#
loop_
_entity_poly.entity_id
_entity_poly.type
_entity_poly.pdbx_seq_one_letter_code
_entity_poly.pdbx_strand_id
1 'polypeptide(L)'
;MEISFRSLIKNLVDVIQAAVSDRSKSDEDLRSILLFINEVSRVVDQAFTNVFATLVKYKTIDSHILTSENLPVLANELEELRTRHYFKKTNDICGQLAQLRLQYESEIAYKLDPHVKYKNDWESLFGLLEEREGRIVQLVDRSIARLQSALFTLTKYQGFDTYYYQPQGLKEGQTIQSVRLVAREISQEIEEALTEINSIKNNIIGLSGRPGLLELVNVDRYRLIQTAVYMTQNDNSKHINVHNENSPGAITNVADYMADVTNHVNQQLGSANSPTELKELVIQLSERIAALSSDIDTKTAETLGKDVKALSEELASTTPRKSWFSMAIESIKNVVVPLGEIAKPVLETIAKLTPLLLAAS
;
A
#
# COMPACT_ATOMS: atom_id res chain seq x y z
N MET A 1 -17.97 -13.96 3.37
CA MET A 1 -16.84 -13.16 3.88
C MET A 1 -15.94 -12.87 2.71
N GLU A 2 -15.71 -11.60 2.39
CA GLU A 2 -14.92 -11.22 1.23
C GLU A 2 -13.43 -11.46 1.50
N ILE A 3 -12.81 -12.30 0.67
CA ILE A 3 -11.38 -12.62 0.79
C ILE A 3 -10.62 -11.48 0.12
N SER A 4 -9.83 -10.73 0.87
CA SER A 4 -8.97 -9.65 0.36
C SER A 4 -7.53 -9.82 0.86
N PHE A 5 -6.58 -9.19 0.15
CA PHE A 5 -5.18 -9.11 0.59
C PHE A 5 -5.07 -8.46 1.98
N ARG A 6 -5.86 -7.43 2.23
CA ARG A 6 -5.91 -6.75 3.53
C ARG A 6 -6.35 -7.68 4.66
N SER A 7 -7.35 -8.54 4.42
CA SER A 7 -7.75 -9.53 5.43
C SER A 7 -6.63 -10.52 5.77
N LEU A 8 -5.78 -10.87 4.80
CA LEU A 8 -4.60 -11.71 5.04
C LEU A 8 -3.56 -10.99 5.90
N ILE A 9 -3.26 -9.74 5.57
CA ILE A 9 -2.26 -8.94 6.28
C ILE A 9 -2.71 -8.68 7.72
N LYS A 10 -3.98 -8.29 7.89
CA LYS A 10 -4.59 -8.13 9.20
C LYS A 10 -4.46 -9.39 10.05
N ASN A 11 -4.76 -10.57 9.48
CA ASN A 11 -4.60 -11.83 10.20
C ASN A 11 -3.15 -12.07 10.66
N LEU A 12 -2.15 -11.73 9.84
CA LEU A 12 -0.74 -11.83 10.23
C LEU A 12 -0.41 -10.91 11.41
N VAL A 13 -0.88 -9.67 11.36
CA VAL A 13 -0.67 -8.68 12.42
C VAL A 13 -1.37 -9.09 13.71
N ASP A 14 -2.62 -9.55 13.63
CA ASP A 14 -3.41 -10.03 14.77
C ASP A 14 -2.70 -11.20 15.46
N VAL A 15 -2.14 -12.14 14.69
CA VAL A 15 -1.36 -13.26 15.23
C VAL A 15 -0.06 -12.81 15.90
N ILE A 16 0.68 -11.87 15.30
CA ILE A 16 1.89 -11.30 15.92
C ILE A 16 1.52 -10.66 17.26
N GLN A 17 0.46 -9.85 17.28
CA GLN A 17 0.01 -9.18 18.49
C GLN A 17 -0.43 -10.20 19.56
N ALA A 18 -1.18 -11.24 19.18
CA ALA A 18 -1.61 -12.29 20.08
C ALA A 18 -0.41 -13.05 20.69
N ALA A 19 0.57 -13.42 19.85
CA ALA A 19 1.79 -14.09 20.29
C ALA A 19 2.60 -13.24 21.29
N VAL A 20 2.80 -11.97 20.96
CA VAL A 20 3.60 -11.03 21.77
C VAL A 20 2.90 -10.65 23.08
N SER A 21 1.57 -10.52 23.06
CA SER A 21 0.79 -10.10 24.23
C SER A 21 0.63 -11.22 25.26
N ASP A 22 0.82 -12.48 24.86
CA ASP A 22 0.78 -13.63 25.76
C ASP A 22 2.02 -13.64 26.66
N ARG A 23 1.85 -13.16 27.90
CA ARG A 23 2.91 -13.10 28.92
C ARG A 23 3.32 -14.46 29.47
N SER A 24 2.54 -15.52 29.21
CA SER A 24 2.86 -16.86 29.69
C SER A 24 3.99 -17.52 28.88
N LYS A 25 4.24 -17.04 27.64
CA LYS A 25 5.26 -17.62 26.76
C LYS A 25 6.67 -17.34 27.25
N SER A 26 7.53 -18.36 27.15
CA SER A 26 8.96 -18.17 27.28
C SER A 26 9.50 -17.35 26.10
N ASP A 27 10.65 -16.71 26.30
CA ASP A 27 11.30 -15.92 25.25
C ASP A 27 11.73 -16.82 24.07
N GLU A 28 12.12 -18.07 24.34
CA GLU A 28 12.47 -19.08 23.33
C GLU A 28 11.26 -19.48 22.49
N ASP A 29 10.10 -19.69 23.12
CA ASP A 29 8.85 -20.01 22.41
C ASP A 29 8.39 -18.83 21.56
N LEU A 30 8.42 -17.62 22.12
CA LEU A 30 8.05 -16.41 21.40
C LEU A 30 8.96 -16.15 20.21
N ARG A 31 10.27 -16.37 20.36
CA ARG A 31 11.24 -16.29 19.25
C ARG A 31 10.92 -17.32 18.17
N SER A 32 10.65 -18.57 18.55
CA SER A 32 10.27 -19.63 17.61
C SER A 32 9.03 -19.25 16.80
N ILE A 33 8.01 -18.71 17.48
CA ILE A 33 6.76 -18.25 16.86
C ILE A 33 7.01 -17.10 15.89
N LEU A 34 7.79 -16.08 16.28
CA LEU A 34 8.08 -14.94 15.41
C LEU A 34 8.91 -15.33 14.18
N LEU A 35 9.85 -16.27 14.32
CA LEU A 35 10.59 -16.83 13.19
C LEU A 35 9.66 -17.57 12.23
N PHE A 36 8.73 -18.35 12.76
CA PHE A 36 7.72 -19.04 11.96
C PHE A 36 6.83 -18.03 11.18
N ILE A 37 6.32 -16.99 11.84
CA ILE A 37 5.51 -15.95 11.18
C ILE A 37 6.31 -15.21 10.10
N ASN A 38 7.60 -14.94 10.35
CA ASN A 38 8.48 -14.34 9.35
C ASN A 38 8.61 -15.23 8.11
N GLU A 39 8.75 -16.54 8.29
CA GLU A 39 8.84 -17.48 7.18
C GLU A 39 7.52 -17.59 6.40
N VAL A 40 6.38 -17.62 7.10
CA VAL A 40 5.04 -17.52 6.46
C VAL A 40 4.95 -16.24 5.63
N SER A 41 5.35 -15.09 6.19
CA SER A 41 5.32 -13.80 5.49
C SER A 41 6.20 -13.81 4.23
N ARG A 42 7.36 -14.48 4.29
CA ARG A 42 8.29 -14.64 3.15
C ARG A 42 7.66 -15.45 2.01
N VAL A 43 6.98 -16.55 2.33
CA VAL A 43 6.31 -17.39 1.31
C VAL A 43 5.16 -16.62 0.65
N VAL A 44 4.39 -15.85 1.44
CA VAL A 44 3.33 -14.98 0.93
C VAL A 44 3.87 -13.88 0.00
N ASP A 45 4.94 -13.20 0.41
CA ASP A 45 5.66 -12.18 -0.39
C ASP A 45 6.13 -12.74 -1.75
N GLN A 46 6.72 -13.94 -1.73
CA GLN A 46 7.17 -14.64 -2.94
C GLN A 46 5.99 -15.00 -3.87
N ALA A 47 4.87 -15.45 -3.31
CA ALA A 47 3.67 -15.77 -4.09
C ALA A 47 3.14 -14.53 -4.82
N PHE A 48 3.01 -13.40 -4.12
CA PHE A 48 2.46 -12.18 -4.70
C PHE A 48 3.40 -11.46 -5.66
N THR A 49 4.71 -11.51 -5.43
CA THR A 49 5.70 -10.94 -6.36
C THR A 49 5.57 -11.54 -7.77
N ASN A 50 5.30 -12.85 -7.87
CA ASN A 50 5.11 -13.52 -9.16
C ASN A 50 3.85 -13.04 -9.89
N VAL A 51 2.75 -12.86 -9.16
CA VAL A 51 1.50 -12.31 -9.71
C VAL A 51 1.73 -10.86 -10.15
N PHE A 52 2.35 -10.05 -9.30
CA PHE A 52 2.64 -8.66 -9.58
C PHE A 52 3.47 -8.49 -10.86
N ALA A 53 4.55 -9.26 -11.01
CA ALA A 53 5.39 -9.23 -12.22
C ALA A 53 4.60 -9.52 -13.50
N THR A 54 3.60 -10.39 -13.40
CA THR A 54 2.68 -10.69 -14.50
C THR A 54 1.77 -9.50 -14.78
N LEU A 55 1.13 -8.94 -13.76
CA LEU A 55 0.22 -7.79 -13.91
C LEU A 55 0.92 -6.54 -14.45
N VAL A 56 2.18 -6.31 -14.05
CA VAL A 56 3.02 -5.23 -14.59
C VAL A 56 3.18 -5.37 -16.10
N LYS A 57 3.39 -6.59 -16.64
CA LYS A 57 3.39 -6.79 -18.09
C LYS A 57 2.10 -6.25 -18.70
N TYR A 58 0.93 -6.67 -18.20
CA TYR A 58 -0.39 -6.22 -18.69
C TYR A 58 -0.62 -4.71 -18.56
N LYS A 59 -0.20 -4.11 -17.44
CA LYS A 59 -0.25 -2.65 -17.20
C LYS A 59 0.59 -1.87 -18.22
N THR A 60 1.72 -2.45 -18.66
CA THR A 60 2.66 -1.82 -19.60
C THR A 60 2.43 -2.19 -21.07
N ILE A 61 1.43 -3.01 -21.40
CA ILE A 61 1.15 -3.39 -22.79
C ILE A 61 0.84 -2.12 -23.59
N ASP A 62 1.65 -1.90 -24.64
CA ASP A 62 1.43 -0.82 -25.58
C ASP A 62 0.17 -1.10 -26.44
N SER A 63 -0.56 -0.04 -26.76
CA SER A 63 -1.76 -0.09 -27.60
C SER A 63 -1.52 -0.75 -28.95
N HIS A 64 -0.31 -0.67 -29.52
CA HIS A 64 0.01 -1.33 -30.78
C HIS A 64 0.15 -2.86 -30.67
N ILE A 65 0.34 -3.39 -29.46
CA ILE A 65 0.42 -4.84 -29.21
C ILE A 65 -0.98 -5.43 -29.07
N LEU A 66 -2.00 -4.64 -28.71
CA LEU A 66 -3.38 -5.08 -28.52
C LEU A 66 -4.15 -5.16 -29.84
N THR A 67 -3.60 -5.87 -30.81
CA THR A 67 -4.28 -6.21 -32.08
C THR A 67 -5.18 -7.42 -31.89
N SER A 68 -6.18 -7.57 -32.78
CA SER A 68 -7.04 -8.76 -32.81
C SER A 68 -6.26 -10.07 -32.97
N GLU A 69 -5.07 -10.02 -33.57
CA GLU A 69 -4.16 -11.17 -33.71
C GLU A 69 -3.46 -11.54 -32.40
N ASN A 70 -3.15 -10.55 -31.55
CA ASN A 70 -2.40 -10.75 -30.30
C ASN A 70 -3.29 -10.98 -29.07
N LEU A 71 -4.55 -10.55 -29.10
CA LEU A 71 -5.49 -10.77 -27.99
C LEU A 71 -5.68 -12.25 -27.64
N PRO A 72 -5.82 -13.20 -28.60
CA PRO A 72 -5.87 -14.62 -28.30
C PRO A 72 -4.59 -15.13 -27.63
N VAL A 73 -3.43 -14.58 -28.00
CA VAL A 73 -2.13 -14.92 -27.39
C VAL A 73 -2.11 -14.47 -25.93
N LEU A 74 -2.50 -13.23 -25.65
CA LEU A 74 -2.59 -12.70 -24.27
C LEU A 74 -3.63 -13.45 -23.43
N ALA A 75 -4.79 -13.79 -24.01
CA ALA A 75 -5.80 -14.59 -23.34
C ALA A 75 -5.28 -16.00 -23.03
N ASN A 76 -4.55 -16.61 -23.97
CA ASN A 76 -3.91 -17.90 -23.76
C ASN A 76 -2.77 -17.82 -22.73
N GLU A 77 -1.99 -16.74 -22.68
CA GLU A 77 -0.99 -16.52 -21.63
C GLU A 77 -1.64 -16.42 -20.24
N LEU A 78 -2.76 -15.69 -20.09
CA LEU A 78 -3.52 -15.67 -18.84
C LEU A 78 -4.12 -17.04 -18.49
N GLU A 79 -4.59 -17.77 -19.49
CA GLU A 79 -5.11 -19.13 -19.28
C GLU A 79 -3.99 -20.12 -18.94
N GLU A 80 -2.79 -19.97 -19.50
CA GLU A 80 -1.61 -20.75 -19.16
C GLU A 80 -1.08 -20.41 -17.77
N LEU A 81 -1.17 -19.15 -17.36
CA LEU A 81 -0.98 -18.74 -15.97
C LEU A 81 -2.03 -19.41 -15.09
N ARG A 82 -3.28 -19.48 -15.51
CA ARG A 82 -4.32 -20.16 -14.75
C ARG A 82 -4.15 -21.69 -14.71
N THR A 83 -3.61 -22.33 -15.75
CA THR A 83 -3.70 -23.80 -15.94
C THR A 83 -2.38 -24.57 -15.96
N ARG A 84 -1.23 -24.00 -16.37
CA ARG A 84 -0.02 -24.81 -16.68
C ARG A 84 1.32 -24.30 -16.16
N HIS A 85 1.56 -22.99 -16.10
CA HIS A 85 2.89 -22.46 -15.74
C HIS A 85 2.96 -21.86 -14.33
N TYR A 86 1.85 -21.35 -13.83
CA TYR A 86 1.76 -20.96 -12.43
C TYR A 86 1.87 -22.20 -11.54
N PHE A 87 1.19 -23.30 -11.87
CA PHE A 87 1.23 -24.53 -11.07
C PHE A 87 2.61 -25.11 -10.77
N LYS A 88 3.65 -24.91 -11.58
CA LYS A 88 4.99 -25.39 -11.20
C LYS A 88 5.61 -24.56 -10.08
N LYS A 89 5.51 -23.23 -10.15
CA LYS A 89 5.94 -22.32 -9.06
C LYS A 89 4.94 -22.32 -7.89
N THR A 90 3.66 -22.55 -8.17
CA THR A 90 2.65 -22.82 -7.16
C THR A 90 2.93 -24.13 -6.47
N ASN A 91 3.44 -25.18 -7.14
CA ASN A 91 3.87 -26.40 -6.48
C ASN A 91 5.05 -26.14 -5.53
N ASP A 92 5.97 -25.23 -5.89
CA ASP A 92 7.04 -24.82 -4.98
C ASP A 92 6.47 -24.06 -3.77
N ILE A 93 5.55 -23.11 -3.99
CA ILE A 93 4.87 -22.37 -2.92
C ILE A 93 4.01 -23.31 -2.06
N CYS A 94 3.22 -24.19 -2.66
CA CYS A 94 2.42 -25.21 -2.01
C CYS A 94 3.30 -26.18 -1.22
N GLY A 95 4.45 -26.57 -1.76
CA GLY A 95 5.44 -27.38 -1.07
C GLY A 95 6.00 -26.66 0.15
N GLN A 96 6.33 -25.36 0.02
CA GLN A 96 6.76 -24.52 1.14
C GLN A 96 5.64 -24.34 2.18
N LEU A 97 4.39 -24.14 1.75
CA LEU A 97 3.23 -24.03 2.64
C LEU A 97 2.95 -25.35 3.36
N ALA A 98 3.08 -26.49 2.68
CA ALA A 98 2.95 -27.82 3.27
C ALA A 98 4.07 -28.07 4.29
N GLN A 99 5.31 -27.65 3.99
CA GLN A 99 6.41 -27.72 4.94
C GLN A 99 6.16 -26.82 6.16
N LEU A 100 5.68 -25.59 5.96
CA LEU A 100 5.31 -24.67 7.04
C LEU A 100 4.19 -25.23 7.90
N ARG A 101 3.22 -25.91 7.28
CA ARG A 101 2.17 -26.63 8.01
C ARG A 101 2.77 -27.72 8.89
N LEU A 102 3.62 -28.58 8.34
CA LEU A 102 4.27 -29.64 9.11
C LEU A 102 5.08 -29.06 10.26
N GLN A 103 5.85 -28.00 10.01
CA GLN A 103 6.61 -27.29 11.04
C GLN A 103 5.69 -26.71 12.12
N TYR A 104 4.55 -26.16 11.73
CA TYR A 104 3.57 -25.68 12.68
C TYR A 104 3.08 -26.81 13.59
N GLU A 105 2.57 -27.89 12.99
CA GLU A 105 2.01 -29.05 13.69
C GLU A 105 3.02 -29.68 14.64
N SER A 106 4.30 -29.75 14.24
CA SER A 106 5.35 -30.40 15.03
C SER A 106 6.08 -29.50 16.01
N GLU A 107 6.26 -28.20 15.73
CA GLU A 107 7.18 -27.32 16.48
C GLU A 107 6.50 -26.13 17.16
N ILE A 108 5.37 -25.66 16.65
CA ILE A 108 4.75 -24.39 17.07
C ILE A 108 3.43 -24.62 17.81
N ALA A 109 2.62 -25.59 17.37
CA ALA A 109 1.26 -25.80 17.88
C ALA A 109 1.22 -25.98 19.40
N TYR A 110 2.14 -26.75 19.98
CA TYR A 110 2.19 -26.97 21.43
C TYR A 110 2.72 -25.75 22.22
N LYS A 111 3.37 -24.80 21.56
CA LYS A 111 3.86 -23.53 22.16
C LYS A 111 2.74 -22.49 22.25
N LEU A 112 1.63 -22.74 21.56
CA LEU A 112 0.41 -21.95 21.67
C LEU A 112 -0.44 -22.55 22.80
N ASP A 113 -0.82 -21.72 23.78
CA ASP A 113 -1.61 -22.20 24.91
C ASP A 113 -3.02 -22.60 24.41
N PRO A 114 -3.46 -23.85 24.64
CA PRO A 114 -4.75 -24.37 24.17
C PRO A 114 -5.96 -23.66 24.78
N HIS A 115 -5.78 -22.90 25.86
CA HIS A 115 -6.83 -22.12 26.53
C HIS A 115 -6.94 -20.68 26.05
N VAL A 116 -6.08 -20.27 25.12
CA VAL A 116 -6.06 -18.90 24.64
C VAL A 116 -7.30 -18.61 23.79
N LYS A 117 -8.00 -17.54 24.19
CA LYS A 117 -9.17 -16.92 23.54
C LYS A 117 -9.00 -16.62 22.04
N TYR A 118 -7.77 -16.74 21.54
CA TYR A 118 -7.34 -16.50 20.16
C TYR A 118 -7.22 -17.79 19.33
N LYS A 119 -7.79 -18.93 19.78
CA LYS A 119 -7.90 -20.15 18.97
C LYS A 119 -8.43 -19.84 17.56
N ASN A 120 -9.38 -18.92 17.45
CA ASN A 120 -9.94 -18.46 16.18
C ASN A 120 -8.96 -17.63 15.32
N ASP A 121 -8.07 -16.85 15.93
CA ASP A 121 -7.10 -16.00 15.20
C ASP A 121 -5.95 -16.86 14.65
N TRP A 122 -5.52 -17.82 15.45
CA TRP A 122 -4.60 -18.86 15.04
C TRP A 122 -5.25 -19.77 14.00
N GLU A 123 -6.48 -20.25 14.18
CA GLU A 123 -7.26 -20.96 13.15
C GLU A 123 -7.48 -20.11 11.88
N SER A 124 -7.40 -18.77 11.94
CA SER A 124 -7.47 -17.89 10.76
C SER A 124 -6.13 -17.85 9.99
N LEU A 125 -5.00 -17.88 10.71
CA LEU A 125 -3.65 -18.06 10.16
C LEU A 125 -3.36 -19.51 9.75
N PHE A 126 -4.01 -20.49 10.37
CA PHE A 126 -3.96 -21.89 9.96
C PHE A 126 -4.95 -22.19 8.86
N GLY A 127 -6.07 -21.49 8.77
CA GLY A 127 -6.86 -21.38 7.55
C GLY A 127 -6.02 -20.83 6.39
N LEU A 128 -4.92 -20.11 6.69
CA LEU A 128 -3.84 -19.65 5.81
C LEU A 128 -2.81 -20.69 5.37
N LEU A 129 -2.69 -21.80 6.09
CA LEU A 129 -1.79 -22.90 5.75
C LEU A 129 -2.54 -24.19 5.35
N GLU A 130 -3.69 -24.48 5.97
CA GLU A 130 -4.51 -25.69 5.84
C GLU A 130 -5.57 -25.62 4.73
N GLU A 131 -6.33 -24.51 4.62
CA GLU A 131 -7.32 -24.31 3.53
C GLU A 131 -6.73 -23.58 2.30
N ARG A 132 -5.47 -23.15 2.38
CA ARG A 132 -4.96 -21.98 1.63
C ARG A 132 -3.77 -22.20 0.71
N GLU A 133 -3.59 -23.42 0.20
CA GLU A 133 -3.42 -23.50 -1.26
C GLU A 133 -4.58 -22.73 -1.91
N GLY A 134 -5.81 -22.91 -1.41
CA GLY A 134 -7.03 -22.24 -1.86
C GLY A 134 -7.00 -20.71 -1.86
N ARG A 135 -6.89 -19.99 -0.73
CA ARG A 135 -7.20 -18.53 -0.74
C ARG A 135 -6.09 -17.63 -1.30
N ILE A 136 -4.80 -17.97 -1.23
CA ILE A 136 -3.77 -17.24 -2.01
C ILE A 136 -4.02 -17.52 -3.49
N VAL A 137 -4.19 -18.79 -3.89
CA VAL A 137 -4.55 -19.14 -5.26
C VAL A 137 -5.87 -18.51 -5.70
N GLN A 138 -6.87 -18.34 -4.83
CA GLN A 138 -8.15 -17.69 -5.14
C GLN A 138 -7.99 -16.18 -5.31
N LEU A 139 -7.11 -15.53 -4.55
CA LEU A 139 -6.78 -14.11 -4.78
C LEU A 139 -6.10 -13.93 -6.13
N VAL A 140 -5.16 -14.83 -6.46
CA VAL A 140 -4.51 -14.85 -7.77
C VAL A 140 -5.51 -15.17 -8.89
N ASP A 141 -6.31 -16.23 -8.74
CA ASP A 141 -7.30 -16.69 -9.70
C ASP A 141 -8.40 -15.66 -9.89
N ARG A 142 -8.84 -14.96 -8.83
CA ARG A 142 -9.76 -13.83 -8.95
C ARG A 142 -9.15 -12.67 -9.73
N SER A 143 -7.88 -12.36 -9.46
CA SER A 143 -7.15 -11.31 -10.18
C SER A 143 -7.02 -11.65 -11.68
N ILE A 144 -6.66 -12.90 -11.98
CA ILE A 144 -6.59 -13.42 -13.34
C ILE A 144 -7.99 -13.42 -13.98
N ALA A 145 -9.03 -13.86 -13.28
CA ALA A 145 -10.40 -13.90 -13.78
C ALA A 145 -10.96 -12.50 -14.07
N ARG A 146 -10.65 -11.49 -13.25
CA ARG A 146 -10.98 -10.08 -13.53
C ARG A 146 -10.33 -9.61 -14.82
N LEU A 147 -9.04 -9.92 -15.04
CA LEU A 147 -8.34 -9.59 -16.28
C LEU A 147 -8.88 -10.35 -17.49
N GLN A 148 -9.13 -11.65 -17.34
CA GLN A 148 -9.73 -12.48 -18.38
C GLN A 148 -11.12 -11.97 -18.77
N SER A 149 -11.93 -11.55 -17.80
CA SER A 149 -13.24 -10.94 -18.06
C SER A 149 -13.12 -9.64 -18.85
N ALA A 150 -12.14 -8.79 -18.50
CA ALA A 150 -11.87 -7.56 -19.23
C ALA A 150 -11.38 -7.83 -20.68
N LEU A 151 -10.51 -8.84 -20.86
CA LEU A 151 -10.04 -9.27 -22.19
C LEU A 151 -11.12 -9.99 -23.01
N PHE A 152 -11.98 -10.80 -22.38
CA PHE A 152 -13.09 -11.46 -23.06
C PHE A 152 -14.13 -10.45 -23.56
N THR A 153 -14.32 -9.38 -22.79
CA THR A 153 -15.14 -8.26 -23.22
C THR A 153 -14.56 -7.65 -24.51
N LEU A 154 -13.24 -7.52 -24.64
CA LEU A 154 -12.60 -7.07 -25.89
C LEU A 154 -12.81 -8.03 -27.07
N THR A 155 -12.57 -9.33 -26.89
CA THR A 155 -12.62 -10.31 -28.00
C THR A 155 -14.03 -10.48 -28.55
N LYS A 156 -15.08 -10.38 -27.72
CA LYS A 156 -16.48 -10.42 -28.17
C LYS A 156 -16.84 -9.25 -29.10
N TYR A 157 -16.17 -8.11 -28.99
CA TYR A 157 -16.39 -6.96 -29.88
C TYR A 157 -15.61 -7.03 -31.21
N GLN A 158 -14.52 -7.81 -31.27
CA GLN A 158 -13.67 -7.89 -32.48
C GLN A 158 -14.00 -9.09 -33.40
N GLY A 159 -14.70 -10.12 -32.90
CA GLY A 159 -14.77 -11.43 -33.58
C GLY A 159 -16.16 -11.96 -33.93
N PHE A 160 -17.24 -11.19 -33.81
CA PHE A 160 -18.57 -11.68 -34.20
C PHE A 160 -19.17 -10.87 -35.35
N ASP A 161 -19.44 -11.57 -36.46
CA ASP A 161 -20.45 -11.26 -37.48
C ASP A 161 -21.85 -11.20 -36.85
N THR A 162 -22.08 -10.32 -35.86
CA THR A 162 -23.43 -10.00 -35.42
C THR A 162 -24.06 -9.07 -36.46
N TYR A 163 -24.55 -9.67 -37.53
CA TYR A 163 -25.32 -9.02 -38.60
C TYR A 163 -26.58 -8.26 -38.13
N TYR A 164 -26.90 -8.25 -36.84
CA TYR A 164 -28.16 -7.70 -36.33
C TYR A 164 -28.08 -6.63 -35.24
N TYR A 165 -26.93 -6.33 -34.63
CA TYR A 165 -26.85 -5.23 -33.66
C TYR A 165 -25.42 -4.73 -33.58
N GLN A 166 -25.13 -3.62 -34.26
CA GLN A 166 -23.97 -2.79 -33.91
C GLN A 166 -24.42 -1.87 -32.76
N PRO A 167 -23.98 -2.08 -31.51
CA PRO A 167 -24.11 -1.06 -30.50
C PRO A 167 -23.27 0.15 -30.95
N GLN A 168 -23.94 1.16 -31.51
CA GLN A 168 -23.32 2.42 -31.86
C GLN A 168 -22.79 3.06 -30.57
N GLY A 169 -21.47 3.09 -30.38
CA GLY A 169 -20.88 4.02 -29.40
C GLY A 169 -19.56 3.67 -28.76
N LEU A 170 -19.14 2.40 -28.69
CA LEU A 170 -17.85 2.07 -28.06
C LEU A 170 -16.73 2.11 -29.10
N LYS A 171 -15.97 3.23 -29.10
CA LYS A 171 -14.76 3.35 -29.92
C LYS A 171 -13.72 2.35 -29.40
N GLU A 172 -13.03 1.67 -30.30
CA GLU A 172 -12.00 0.65 -30.01
C GLU A 172 -10.98 1.08 -28.91
N GLY A 173 -10.67 2.39 -28.83
CA GLY A 173 -9.82 2.95 -27.79
C GLY A 173 -10.39 2.94 -26.35
N GLN A 174 -11.70 2.88 -26.16
CA GLN A 174 -12.32 2.83 -24.82
C GLN A 174 -12.14 1.48 -24.15
N THR A 175 -12.11 0.39 -24.93
CA THR A 175 -12.06 -0.97 -24.39
C THR A 175 -10.65 -1.36 -23.93
N ILE A 176 -9.59 -0.86 -24.60
CA ILE A 176 -8.19 -1.01 -24.16
C ILE A 176 -7.95 -0.29 -22.82
N GLN A 177 -8.54 0.90 -22.66
CA GLN A 177 -8.43 1.65 -21.40
C GLN A 177 -9.06 0.88 -20.23
N SER A 178 -10.16 0.15 -20.47
CA SER A 178 -10.77 -0.70 -19.45
C SER A 178 -9.85 -1.84 -18.97
N VAL A 179 -9.16 -2.54 -19.88
CA VAL A 179 -8.19 -3.58 -19.47
C VAL A 179 -7.02 -2.98 -18.72
N ARG A 180 -6.47 -1.85 -19.18
CA ARG A 180 -5.39 -1.15 -18.47
C ARG A 180 -5.82 -0.68 -17.09
N LEU A 181 -7.04 -0.18 -16.97
CA LEU A 181 -7.62 0.25 -15.69
C LEU A 181 -7.73 -0.93 -14.73
N VAL A 182 -8.31 -2.05 -15.15
CA VAL A 182 -8.42 -3.26 -14.32
C VAL A 182 -7.03 -3.80 -13.93
N ALA A 183 -6.08 -3.86 -14.87
CA ALA A 183 -4.71 -4.29 -14.57
C ALA A 183 -4.02 -3.36 -13.56
N ARG A 184 -4.25 -2.05 -13.68
CA ARG A 184 -3.71 -1.03 -12.78
C ARG A 184 -4.29 -1.13 -11.38
N GLU A 185 -5.61 -1.28 -11.26
CA GLU A 185 -6.30 -1.49 -9.98
C GLU A 185 -5.75 -2.73 -9.25
N ILE A 186 -5.71 -3.87 -9.94
CA ILE A 186 -5.21 -5.13 -9.34
C ILE A 186 -3.72 -5.02 -8.99
N SER A 187 -2.91 -4.38 -9.85
CA SER A 187 -1.48 -4.17 -9.55
C SER A 187 -1.31 -3.33 -8.30
N GLN A 188 -2.10 -2.26 -8.17
CA GLN A 188 -2.09 -1.36 -7.01
C GLN A 188 -2.50 -2.09 -5.74
N GLU A 189 -3.59 -2.88 -5.76
CA GLU A 189 -4.01 -3.72 -4.63
C GLU A 189 -2.89 -4.67 -4.16
N ILE A 190 -2.14 -5.27 -5.09
CA ILE A 190 -1.04 -6.17 -4.76
C ILE A 190 0.21 -5.41 -4.29
N GLU A 191 0.51 -4.25 -4.85
CA GLU A 191 1.65 -3.41 -4.44
C GLU A 191 1.47 -2.88 -3.01
N GLU A 192 0.26 -2.45 -2.66
CA GLU A 192 -0.14 -2.13 -1.28
C GLU A 192 0.14 -3.31 -0.35
N ALA A 193 -0.38 -4.48 -0.72
CA ALA A 193 -0.23 -5.69 0.07
C ALA A 193 1.23 -6.11 0.27
N LEU A 194 2.04 -6.07 -0.80
CA LEU A 194 3.47 -6.37 -0.76
C LEU A 194 4.23 -5.37 0.12
N THR A 195 3.87 -4.09 0.05
CA THR A 195 4.50 -3.04 0.88
C THR A 195 4.22 -3.28 2.36
N GLU A 196 2.98 -3.61 2.70
CA GLU A 196 2.56 -3.96 4.06
C GLU A 196 3.23 -5.23 4.58
N ILE A 197 3.29 -6.30 3.77
CA ILE A 197 4.01 -7.54 4.12
C ILE A 197 5.50 -7.27 4.36
N ASN A 198 6.13 -6.46 3.51
CA ASN A 198 7.53 -6.07 3.69
C ASN A 198 7.73 -5.24 4.96
N SER A 199 6.79 -4.36 5.29
CA SER A 199 6.79 -3.63 6.57
C SER A 199 6.69 -4.58 7.77
N ILE A 200 5.83 -5.60 7.72
CA ILE A 200 5.71 -6.63 8.77
C ILE A 200 7.04 -7.39 8.91
N LYS A 201 7.57 -7.90 7.80
CA LYS A 201 8.86 -8.62 7.76
C LYS A 201 9.95 -7.76 8.40
N ASN A 202 10.12 -6.53 7.94
CA ASN A 202 11.14 -5.61 8.44
C ASN A 202 10.98 -5.30 9.94
N ASN A 203 9.76 -5.19 10.45
CA ASN A 203 9.52 -5.01 11.89
C ASN A 203 9.84 -6.27 12.70
N ILE A 204 9.62 -7.48 12.16
CA ILE A 204 10.01 -8.72 12.85
C ILE A 204 11.54 -8.81 12.98
N ILE A 205 12.27 -8.55 11.90
CA ILE A 205 13.73 -8.76 11.84
C ILE A 205 14.58 -7.52 12.17
N GLY A 206 13.98 -6.34 12.34
CA GLY A 206 14.70 -5.10 12.71
C GLY A 206 15.28 -4.29 11.55
N LEU A 207 14.80 -4.50 10.32
CA LEU A 207 15.23 -3.73 9.15
C LEU A 207 14.48 -2.41 8.95
N SER A 208 13.58 -2.03 9.86
CA SER A 208 12.82 -0.76 9.79
C SER A 208 13.55 0.45 10.39
N GLY A 209 14.83 0.31 10.75
CA GLY A 209 15.59 1.34 11.46
C GLY A 209 15.26 1.45 12.96
N ARG A 210 14.46 0.51 13.47
CA ARG A 210 14.13 0.32 14.88
C ARG A 210 14.46 -1.11 15.29
N PRO A 211 14.70 -1.40 16.58
CA PRO A 211 14.92 -2.76 17.02
C PRO A 211 13.77 -3.68 16.61
N GLY A 212 14.11 -4.82 16.01
CA GLY A 212 13.12 -5.79 15.52
C GLY A 212 12.40 -6.50 16.65
N LEU A 213 11.23 -7.08 16.39
CA LEU A 213 10.54 -7.90 17.38
C LEU A 213 11.45 -9.01 17.89
N LEU A 214 12.20 -9.69 17.02
CA LEU A 214 13.15 -10.75 17.40
C LEU A 214 14.29 -10.26 18.30
N GLU A 215 14.70 -9.00 18.17
CA GLU A 215 15.71 -8.38 19.02
C GLU A 215 15.11 -8.00 20.38
N LEU A 216 13.89 -7.46 20.37
CA LEU A 216 13.18 -7.02 21.56
C LEU A 216 12.77 -8.18 22.48
N VAL A 217 12.58 -9.40 21.95
CA VAL A 217 12.28 -10.60 22.76
C VAL A 217 13.27 -10.77 23.92
N ASN A 218 14.57 -10.54 23.67
CA ASN A 218 15.62 -10.77 24.67
C ASN A 218 15.96 -9.53 25.52
N VAL A 219 15.39 -8.36 25.19
CA VAL A 219 15.82 -7.08 25.75
C VAL A 219 14.71 -6.44 26.57
N ASP A 220 13.51 -6.33 26.02
CA ASP A 220 12.44 -5.55 26.63
C ASP A 220 11.06 -6.01 26.11
N ARG A 221 10.41 -6.86 26.92
CA ARG A 221 9.07 -7.39 26.61
C ARG A 221 8.00 -6.30 26.59
N TYR A 222 8.16 -5.21 27.33
CA TYR A 222 7.22 -4.10 27.29
C TYR A 222 7.30 -3.35 25.97
N ARG A 223 8.51 -3.03 25.50
CA ARG A 223 8.73 -2.43 24.17
C ARG A 223 8.35 -3.36 23.04
N LEU A 224 8.52 -4.68 23.21
CA LEU A 224 8.03 -5.68 22.26
C LEU A 224 6.50 -5.55 22.08
N ILE A 225 5.75 -5.52 23.18
CA ILE A 225 4.28 -5.35 23.16
C ILE A 225 3.89 -4.02 22.53
N GLN A 226 4.56 -2.91 22.90
CA GLN A 226 4.28 -1.61 22.30
C GLN A 226 4.53 -1.60 20.79
N THR A 227 5.61 -2.24 20.33
CA THR A 227 5.94 -2.34 18.91
C THR A 227 4.90 -3.17 18.16
N ALA A 228 4.47 -4.29 18.73
CA ALA A 228 3.41 -5.12 18.15
C ALA A 228 2.05 -4.39 18.11
N VAL A 229 1.67 -3.67 19.17
CA VAL A 229 0.45 -2.84 19.19
C VAL A 229 0.52 -1.71 18.17
N TYR A 230 1.69 -1.08 18.02
CA TYR A 230 1.89 -0.05 17.01
C TYR A 230 1.71 -0.60 15.59
N MET A 231 2.14 -1.85 15.32
CA MET A 231 1.91 -2.50 14.02
C MET A 231 0.41 -2.61 13.71
N THR A 232 -0.42 -2.96 14.70
CA THR A 232 -1.89 -3.05 14.55
C THR A 232 -2.56 -1.68 14.43
N GLN A 233 -2.09 -0.68 15.18
CA GLN A 233 -2.63 0.68 15.10
C GLN A 233 -2.31 1.34 13.76
N ASN A 234 -1.11 1.10 13.23
CA ASN A 234 -0.70 1.64 11.95
C ASN A 234 -1.50 1.03 10.79
N ASP A 235 -2.01 -0.20 10.92
CA ASP A 235 -2.91 -0.84 9.93
C ASP A 235 -4.28 -0.14 9.86
N ASN A 236 -4.78 0.38 10.99
CA ASN A 236 -6.04 1.14 11.03
C ASN A 236 -5.88 2.61 10.63
N SER A 237 -4.69 3.20 10.80
CA SER A 237 -4.42 4.60 10.39
C SER A 237 -3.88 4.71 8.96
N LYS A 238 -3.38 3.61 8.38
CA LYS A 238 -3.01 3.51 6.97
C LYS A 238 -4.24 3.18 6.13
N HIS A 239 -5.18 4.10 6.07
CA HIS A 239 -5.93 4.28 4.83
C HIS A 239 -4.97 4.84 3.77
N ILE A 240 -4.00 4.03 3.33
CA ILE A 240 -3.18 4.34 2.17
C ILE A 240 -4.13 4.31 0.97
N ASN A 241 -4.61 5.49 0.60
CA ASN A 241 -5.05 5.73 -0.77
C ASN A 241 -3.78 5.82 -1.59
N VAL A 242 -3.36 4.71 -2.22
CA VAL A 242 -2.21 4.75 -3.12
C VAL A 242 -2.45 5.81 -4.17
N HIS A 243 -1.58 6.81 -4.12
CA HIS A 243 -1.48 7.90 -5.05
C HIS A 243 -1.10 7.34 -6.42
N ASN A 244 -2.06 7.32 -7.32
CA ASN A 244 -1.79 7.13 -8.73
C ASN A 244 -1.48 8.50 -9.33
N GLU A 245 -0.21 8.88 -9.37
CA GLU A 245 0.25 10.18 -9.88
C GLU A 245 -0.14 10.47 -11.34
N ASN A 246 -0.74 9.52 -12.06
CA ASN A 246 -1.17 9.66 -13.46
C ASN A 246 -2.54 9.04 -13.77
N SER A 247 -3.51 9.09 -12.85
CA SER A 247 -4.89 8.70 -13.15
C SER A 247 -5.87 9.74 -12.61
N PRO A 248 -6.82 10.25 -13.41
CA PRO A 248 -7.88 11.13 -12.94
C PRO A 248 -8.96 10.32 -12.19
N GLY A 249 -8.53 9.51 -11.22
CA GLY A 249 -9.38 8.81 -10.26
C GLY A 249 -9.38 9.63 -8.99
N ALA A 250 -10.53 10.21 -8.67
CA ALA A 250 -10.71 11.12 -7.55
C ALA A 250 -10.09 10.58 -6.25
N ILE A 251 -9.34 11.43 -5.54
CA ILE A 251 -9.11 11.23 -4.12
C ILE A 251 -10.49 11.18 -3.46
N THR A 252 -10.91 9.98 -3.05
CA THR A 252 -12.24 9.76 -2.48
C THR A 252 -12.36 10.37 -1.08
N ASN A 253 -11.24 10.73 -0.44
CA ASN A 253 -11.22 11.41 0.84
C ASN A 253 -10.06 12.42 0.97
N VAL A 254 -10.38 13.71 0.77
CA VAL A 254 -9.44 14.84 0.88
C VAL A 254 -8.87 14.97 2.30
N ALA A 255 -9.65 14.61 3.32
CA ALA A 255 -9.21 14.72 4.72
C ALA A 255 -8.06 13.75 5.03
N ASP A 256 -8.15 12.50 4.55
CA ASP A 256 -7.10 11.50 4.73
C ASP A 256 -5.80 11.94 4.02
N TYR A 257 -5.92 12.44 2.80
CA TYR A 257 -4.79 12.98 2.06
C TYR A 257 -4.08 14.12 2.82
N MET A 258 -4.85 15.07 3.37
CA MET A 258 -4.26 16.19 4.11
C MET A 258 -3.65 15.78 5.44
N ALA A 259 -4.19 14.74 6.09
CA ALA A 259 -3.58 14.14 7.27
C ALA A 259 -2.21 13.54 6.93
N ASP A 260 -2.10 12.80 5.81
CA ASP A 260 -0.83 12.25 5.33
C ASP A 260 0.20 13.33 4.99
N VAL A 261 -0.24 14.41 4.32
CA VAL A 261 0.62 15.57 4.05
C VAL A 261 1.15 16.18 5.35
N THR A 262 0.27 16.43 6.32
CA THR A 262 0.66 17.01 7.62
C THR A 262 1.64 16.11 8.38
N ASN A 263 1.39 14.80 8.39
CA ASN A 263 2.30 13.82 8.99
C ASN A 263 3.67 13.80 8.30
N HIS A 264 3.69 13.84 6.97
CA HIS A 264 4.94 13.89 6.21
C HIS A 264 5.73 15.16 6.53
N VAL A 265 5.08 16.33 6.51
CA VAL A 265 5.71 17.62 6.86
C VAL A 265 6.32 17.56 8.26
N ASN A 266 5.58 17.06 9.25
CA ASN A 266 6.08 16.91 10.62
C ASN A 266 7.32 16.01 10.71
N GLN A 267 7.33 14.90 9.96
CA GLN A 267 8.46 13.97 9.94
C GLN A 267 9.71 14.59 9.29
N GLN A 268 9.56 15.24 8.13
CA GLN A 268 10.69 15.88 7.42
C GLN A 268 11.32 17.00 8.26
N LEU A 269 10.49 17.80 8.93
CA LEU A 269 11.00 18.93 9.71
C LEU A 269 11.60 18.50 11.06
N GLY A 270 11.23 17.33 11.57
CA GLY A 270 11.84 16.74 12.76
C GLY A 270 13.35 16.55 12.62
N SER A 271 13.83 16.21 11.41
CA SER A 271 15.25 15.99 11.10
C SER A 271 15.94 17.19 10.42
N ALA A 272 15.20 18.17 9.90
CA ALA A 272 15.77 19.32 9.19
C ALA A 272 16.71 20.16 10.09
N ASN A 273 17.84 20.65 9.56
CA ASN A 273 18.74 21.56 10.29
C ASN A 273 18.35 23.04 10.08
N SER A 274 17.07 23.34 10.29
CA SER A 274 16.48 24.67 10.06
C SER A 274 16.07 25.32 11.38
N PRO A 275 15.99 26.68 11.46
CA PRO A 275 15.52 27.36 12.67
C PRO A 275 14.14 26.87 13.13
N THR A 276 13.93 26.75 14.44
CA THR A 276 12.68 26.24 15.02
C THR A 276 11.45 27.02 14.56
N GLU A 277 11.53 28.35 14.56
CA GLU A 277 10.45 29.23 14.09
C GLU A 277 10.07 28.96 12.63
N LEU A 278 11.05 28.67 11.78
CA LEU A 278 10.81 28.34 10.38
C LEU A 278 10.08 27.01 10.23
N LYS A 279 10.48 25.99 11.00
CA LYS A 279 9.79 24.69 11.02
C LYS A 279 8.36 24.83 11.50
N GLU A 280 8.13 25.55 12.59
CA GLU A 280 6.80 25.78 13.16
C GLU A 280 5.86 26.46 12.17
N LEU A 281 6.35 27.42 11.38
CA LEU A 281 5.55 28.08 10.35
C LEU A 281 5.20 27.18 9.17
N VAL A 282 6.07 26.25 8.77
CA VAL A 282 5.75 25.26 7.72
C VAL A 282 4.73 24.23 8.24
N ILE A 283 4.84 23.81 9.51
CA ILE A 283 3.83 22.94 10.16
C ILE A 283 2.48 23.65 10.20
N GLN A 284 2.43 24.89 10.70
CA GLN A 284 1.21 25.70 10.70
C GLN A 284 0.65 25.91 9.29
N LEU A 285 1.50 26.03 8.28
CA LEU A 285 1.05 26.14 6.89
C LEU A 285 0.33 24.86 6.45
N SER A 286 0.90 23.68 6.73
CA SER A 286 0.24 22.39 6.41
C SER A 286 -1.08 22.19 7.16
N GLU A 287 -1.15 22.56 8.45
CA GLU A 287 -2.37 22.45 9.25
C GLU A 287 -3.48 23.38 8.74
N ARG A 288 -3.13 24.62 8.35
CA ARG A 288 -4.10 25.58 7.78
C ARG A 288 -4.59 25.14 6.41
N ILE A 289 -3.70 24.57 5.59
CA ILE A 289 -4.07 23.96 4.30
C ILE A 289 -5.02 22.77 4.51
N ALA A 290 -4.74 21.91 5.49
CA ALA A 290 -5.60 20.78 5.85
C ALA A 290 -6.98 21.24 6.35
N ALA A 291 -7.06 22.29 7.17
CA ALA A 291 -8.33 22.85 7.60
C ALA A 291 -9.14 23.44 6.42
N LEU A 292 -8.46 24.15 5.52
CA LEU A 292 -9.05 24.74 4.32
C LEU A 292 -9.59 23.68 3.34
N SER A 293 -9.06 22.46 3.37
CA SER A 293 -9.38 21.42 2.39
C SER A 293 -10.84 20.97 2.39
N SER A 294 -11.58 21.24 3.47
CA SER A 294 -13.01 20.93 3.58
C SER A 294 -13.91 21.93 2.84
N ASP A 295 -13.38 23.10 2.49
CA ASP A 295 -14.12 24.21 1.88
C ASP A 295 -13.75 24.46 0.41
N ILE A 296 -12.85 23.65 -0.16
CA ILE A 296 -12.32 23.79 -1.52
C ILE A 296 -12.47 22.50 -2.31
N ASP A 297 -12.35 22.57 -3.64
CA ASP A 297 -12.38 21.37 -4.46
C ASP A 297 -11.14 20.49 -4.24
N THR A 298 -11.33 19.19 -4.44
CA THR A 298 -10.30 18.15 -4.26
C THR A 298 -9.00 18.46 -5.00
N LYS A 299 -9.07 19.00 -6.22
CA LYS A 299 -7.87 19.27 -7.04
C LYS A 299 -7.08 20.45 -6.47
N THR A 300 -7.76 21.49 -5.99
CA THR A 300 -7.13 22.61 -5.29
C THR A 300 -6.48 22.14 -4.00
N ALA A 301 -7.17 21.33 -3.19
CA ALA A 301 -6.63 20.74 -1.97
C ALA A 301 -5.37 19.90 -2.25
N GLU A 302 -5.41 19.04 -3.27
CA GLU A 302 -4.27 18.25 -3.72
C GLU A 302 -3.06 19.10 -4.12
N THR A 303 -3.31 20.18 -4.85
CA THR A 303 -2.24 21.07 -5.32
C THR A 303 -1.54 21.72 -4.14
N LEU A 304 -2.31 22.25 -3.18
CA LEU A 304 -1.78 22.85 -1.96
C LEU A 304 -1.01 21.82 -1.10
N GLY A 305 -1.54 20.61 -0.98
CA GLY A 305 -0.89 19.53 -0.25
C GLY A 305 0.46 19.11 -0.86
N LYS A 306 0.53 19.01 -2.19
CA LYS A 306 1.77 18.70 -2.92
C LYS A 306 2.81 19.80 -2.74
N ASP A 307 2.40 21.06 -2.86
CA ASP A 307 3.32 22.20 -2.77
C ASP A 307 3.90 22.34 -1.35
N VAL A 308 3.08 22.20 -0.29
CA VAL A 308 3.57 22.27 1.09
C VAL A 308 4.45 21.07 1.45
N LYS A 309 4.14 19.88 0.92
CA LYS A 309 4.97 18.69 1.08
C LYS A 309 6.36 18.91 0.47
N ALA A 310 6.41 19.35 -0.79
CA ALA A 310 7.66 19.62 -1.47
C ALA A 310 8.47 20.73 -0.77
N LEU A 311 7.79 21.73 -0.19
CA LEU A 311 8.44 22.75 0.64
C LEU A 311 9.12 22.18 1.88
N SER A 312 8.48 21.23 2.55
CA SER A 312 9.08 20.56 3.72
C SER A 312 10.29 19.69 3.34
N GLU A 313 10.23 19.01 2.19
CA GLU A 313 11.33 18.18 1.67
C GLU A 313 12.54 19.05 1.30
N GLU A 314 12.33 20.17 0.61
CA GLU A 314 13.40 21.10 0.27
C GLU A 314 14.02 21.73 1.53
N LEU A 315 13.21 22.02 2.55
CA LEU A 315 13.70 22.56 3.82
C LEU A 315 14.49 21.54 4.64
N ALA A 316 14.22 20.25 4.47
CA ALA A 316 14.96 19.14 5.09
C ALA A 316 16.22 18.74 4.30
N SER A 317 16.38 19.24 3.08
CA SER A 317 17.55 18.98 2.24
C SER A 317 18.85 19.46 2.89
N THR A 318 19.94 18.75 2.62
CA THR A 318 21.29 19.16 3.06
C THR A 318 21.77 20.43 2.35
N THR A 319 21.23 20.72 1.16
CA THR A 319 21.54 21.92 0.38
C THR A 319 20.25 22.55 -0.16
N PRO A 320 19.49 23.30 0.67
CA PRO A 320 18.25 23.91 0.24
C PRO A 320 18.47 24.98 -0.84
N ARG A 321 17.61 24.99 -1.86
CA ARG A 321 17.69 25.88 -3.02
C ARG A 321 16.76 27.08 -2.85
N LYS A 322 17.34 28.28 -2.75
CA LYS A 322 16.58 29.53 -2.57
C LYS A 322 15.48 29.75 -3.59
N SER A 323 15.83 29.55 -4.87
CA SER A 323 14.92 29.78 -5.99
C SER A 323 13.68 28.89 -5.90
N TRP A 324 13.85 27.68 -5.35
CA TRP A 324 12.78 26.72 -5.20
C TRP A 324 11.78 27.19 -4.14
N PHE A 325 12.23 27.75 -3.02
CA PHE A 325 11.34 28.32 -1.98
C PHE A 325 10.43 29.41 -2.52
N SER A 326 10.99 30.36 -3.29
CA SER A 326 10.19 31.42 -3.92
C SER A 326 9.14 30.84 -4.86
N MET A 327 9.50 29.82 -5.66
CA MET A 327 8.57 29.16 -6.57
C MET A 327 7.45 28.44 -5.83
N ALA A 328 7.76 27.69 -4.77
CA ALA A 328 6.76 26.96 -4.00
C ALA A 328 5.79 27.89 -3.27
N ILE A 329 6.31 28.95 -2.64
CA ILE A 329 5.47 29.95 -1.98
C ILE A 329 4.56 30.67 -2.99
N GLU A 330 5.09 31.04 -4.15
CA GLU A 330 4.29 31.70 -5.18
C GLU A 330 3.24 30.75 -5.78
N SER A 331 3.56 29.46 -5.92
CA SER A 331 2.60 28.42 -6.34
C SER A 331 1.42 28.35 -5.37
N ILE A 332 1.69 28.18 -4.07
CA ILE A 332 0.66 28.15 -3.02
C ILE A 332 -0.15 29.45 -3.05
N LYS A 333 0.51 30.60 -3.10
CA LYS A 333 -0.16 31.91 -3.11
C LYS A 333 -1.07 32.08 -4.32
N ASN A 334 -0.65 31.68 -5.52
CA ASN A 334 -1.46 31.76 -6.74
C ASN A 334 -2.72 30.91 -6.67
N VAL A 335 -2.67 29.79 -5.94
CA VAL A 335 -3.83 28.93 -5.70
C VAL A 335 -4.75 29.49 -4.61
N VAL A 336 -4.18 30.11 -3.57
CA VAL A 336 -4.90 30.56 -2.37
C VAL A 336 -5.56 31.93 -2.56
N VAL A 337 -4.96 32.85 -3.31
CA VAL A 337 -5.49 34.22 -3.51
C VAL A 337 -6.91 34.23 -4.11
N PRO A 338 -7.23 33.44 -5.16
CA PRO A 338 -8.59 33.38 -5.71
C PRO A 338 -9.67 32.89 -4.74
N LEU A 339 -9.29 32.20 -3.65
CA LEU A 339 -10.21 31.64 -2.67
C LEU A 339 -10.75 32.71 -1.69
N GLY A 340 -10.13 33.90 -1.64
CA GLY A 340 -10.62 35.02 -0.83
C GLY A 340 -10.52 34.80 0.68
N GLU A 341 -11.55 35.21 1.43
CA GLU A 341 -11.51 35.27 2.90
C GLU A 341 -11.32 33.91 3.58
N ILE A 342 -11.84 32.81 3.01
CA ILE A 342 -11.67 31.47 3.60
C ILE A 342 -10.20 31.05 3.70
N ALA A 343 -9.35 31.61 2.83
CA ALA A 343 -7.94 31.23 2.72
C ALA A 343 -6.99 32.23 3.39
N LYS A 344 -7.53 33.25 4.08
CA LYS A 344 -6.78 34.26 4.82
C LYS A 344 -5.78 33.67 5.83
N PRO A 345 -6.10 32.62 6.61
CA PRO A 345 -5.11 32.01 7.50
C PRO A 345 -3.88 31.50 6.74
N VAL A 346 -4.06 30.91 5.56
CA VAL A 346 -2.94 30.40 4.75
C VAL A 346 -2.06 31.57 4.26
N LEU A 347 -2.67 32.65 3.77
CA LEU A 347 -1.95 33.85 3.32
C LEU A 347 -1.17 34.54 4.43
N GLU A 348 -1.72 34.62 5.65
CA GLU A 348 -1.04 35.19 6.80
C GLU A 348 0.19 34.39 7.20
N THR A 349 0.12 33.05 7.13
CA THR A 349 1.28 32.19 7.41
C THR A 349 2.35 32.35 6.32
N ILE A 350 1.96 32.40 5.05
CA ILE A 350 2.88 32.66 3.93
C ILE A 350 3.61 33.99 4.10
N ALA A 351 2.90 35.05 4.51
CA ALA A 351 3.49 36.37 4.73
C ALA A 351 4.57 36.36 5.82
N LYS A 352 4.38 35.56 6.89
CA LYS A 352 5.38 35.36 7.95
C LYS A 352 6.54 34.47 7.51
N LEU A 353 6.24 33.44 6.71
CA LEU A 353 7.19 32.42 6.28
C LEU A 353 8.19 32.94 5.23
N THR A 354 7.71 33.78 4.31
CA THR A 354 8.49 34.31 3.18
C THR A 354 9.80 34.99 3.60
N PRO A 355 9.83 35.98 4.51
CA PRO A 355 11.08 36.64 4.90
C PRO A 355 12.08 35.68 5.56
N LEU A 356 11.59 34.67 6.29
CA LEU A 356 12.45 33.68 6.96
C LEU A 356 13.07 32.72 5.95
N LEU A 357 12.33 32.24 4.95
CA LEU A 357 12.88 31.38 3.90
C LEU A 357 13.94 32.09 3.06
N LEU A 358 13.74 33.38 2.77
CA LEU A 358 14.69 34.18 2.01
C LEU A 358 15.95 34.53 2.81
N ALA A 359 15.86 34.58 4.15
CA ALA A 359 16.98 34.86 5.04
C ALA A 359 17.75 33.61 5.50
N ALA A 360 17.07 32.46 5.61
CA ALA A 360 17.65 31.20 6.08
C ALA A 360 18.51 30.48 5.03
N SER A 361 18.56 31.03 3.82
CA SER A 361 19.38 30.55 2.73
C SER A 361 20.45 31.57 2.43
#